data_AF-A0A7J6RCM0-F1
#
_entry.id   AF-A0A7J6RCM0-F1
#
_cell.length_a   1.000
_cell.length_b   1.000
_cell.length_c   1.000
_cell.angle_alpha   90.00
_cell.angle_beta   90.00
_cell.angle_gamma   90.00
#
_symmetry.space_group_name_H-M   'P 1'
#
loop_
_entity.id
_entity.type
_entity.pdbx_description
1 polymer ?
#
loop_
_entity_poly.entity_id
_entity_poly.type
_entity_poly.pdbx_seq_one_letter_code
_entity_poly.pdbx_strand_id
1 'polypeptide(L)'
;HGNVHTDHILFICSGAFHSVKPGDMLAELQGRLPVRVTLSALTEHDFVRILTEPHHNLIEQHKALLQTEGITLDFPEDGIKEIARIAFDLNTHVENIGARRLHTVMEKIMEEVSFDAPTMGDGTTVTVDAEMVRTKLKPLLSKGDLHKFIL
;
A
#
# COMPACT_ATOMS: atom_id res chain seq x y z
N HIS A 1 -1.87 28.52 -26.29
CA HIS A 1 -1.60 28.70 -24.85
C HIS A 1 -0.50 29.74 -24.68
N GLY A 2 -0.68 30.70 -23.76
CA GLY A 2 0.21 31.86 -23.55
C GLY A 2 1.08 31.74 -22.29
N ASN A 3 1.69 32.85 -21.87
CA ASN A 3 2.59 32.87 -20.71
C ASN A 3 1.84 32.61 -19.38
N VAL A 4 2.47 31.87 -18.47
CA VAL A 4 1.97 31.56 -17.12
C VAL A 4 2.91 32.15 -16.08
N HIS A 5 2.36 32.95 -15.17
CA HIS A 5 3.05 33.49 -14.01
C HIS A 5 2.89 32.56 -12.80
N THR A 6 3.97 32.31 -12.05
CA THR A 6 4.01 31.30 -10.98
C THR A 6 3.98 31.90 -9.57
N ASP A 7 3.81 33.21 -9.44
CA ASP A 7 3.88 33.99 -8.20
C ASP A 7 2.93 33.51 -7.09
N HIS A 8 1.84 32.84 -7.46
CA HIS A 8 0.81 32.34 -6.54
C HIS A 8 0.63 30.82 -6.56
N ILE A 9 1.56 30.08 -7.18
CA ILE A 9 1.55 28.61 -7.12
C ILE A 9 1.95 28.18 -5.71
N LEU A 10 1.16 27.28 -5.12
CA LEU A 10 1.54 26.60 -3.90
C LEU A 10 2.59 25.53 -4.21
N PHE A 11 3.72 25.60 -3.53
CA PHE A 11 4.78 24.60 -3.63
C PHE A 11 4.77 23.69 -2.40
N ILE A 12 4.77 22.38 -2.62
CA ILE A 12 4.95 21.38 -1.57
C ILE A 12 6.19 20.57 -1.92
N CYS A 13 7.22 20.68 -1.08
CA CYS A 13 8.42 19.86 -1.18
C CYS A 13 8.33 18.73 -0.15
N SER A 14 8.70 17.52 -0.55
CA SER A 14 8.78 16.35 0.34
C SER A 14 10.14 15.70 0.20
N GLY A 15 10.59 15.04 1.28
CA GLY A 15 11.87 14.35 1.31
C GLY A 15 12.03 13.59 2.62
N ALA A 16 12.82 12.52 2.58
CA ALA A 16 13.11 11.71 3.76
C ALA A 16 14.19 12.33 4.66
N PHE A 17 15.04 13.21 4.10
CA PHE A 17 16.08 13.95 4.84
C PHE A 17 16.99 13.07 5.72
N HIS A 18 17.28 11.83 5.27
CA HIS A 18 18.10 10.88 6.02
C HIS A 18 19.57 11.34 6.18
N SER A 19 20.15 11.90 5.11
CA SER A 19 21.57 12.30 5.08
C SER A 19 21.79 13.82 5.06
N VAL A 20 20.73 14.60 4.84
CA VAL A 20 20.76 16.06 4.72
C VAL A 20 19.58 16.65 5.48
N LYS A 21 19.75 17.83 6.06
CA LYS A 21 18.71 18.54 6.81
C LYS A 21 18.11 19.67 5.95
N PRO A 22 16.86 20.10 6.20
CA PRO A 22 16.30 21.27 5.52
C PRO A 22 17.13 22.56 5.69
N GLY A 23 17.92 22.66 6.76
CA GLY A 23 18.85 23.77 6.99
C GLY A 23 20.06 23.79 6.05
N ASP A 24 20.35 22.69 5.37
CA ASP A 24 21.46 22.58 4.42
C ASP A 24 21.07 23.10 3.01
N MET A 25 19.82 23.51 2.82
CA MET A 25 19.33 24.10 1.57
C MET A 25 19.81 25.56 1.38
N LEU A 26 19.77 26.07 0.15
CA LEU A 26 20.01 27.49 -0.13
C LEU A 26 19.07 28.40 0.68
N ALA A 27 19.60 29.50 1.22
CA ALA A 27 18.87 30.40 2.10
C ALA A 27 17.59 30.98 1.44
N GLU A 28 17.65 31.26 0.15
CA GLU A 28 16.53 31.76 -0.65
C GLU A 28 15.38 30.75 -0.71
N LEU A 29 15.70 29.45 -0.81
CA LEU A 29 14.70 28.38 -0.84
C LEU A 29 14.13 28.13 0.56
N GLN A 30 14.96 28.19 1.60
CA GLN A 30 14.51 28.09 2.98
C GLN A 30 13.49 29.20 3.32
N GLY A 31 13.73 30.43 2.87
CA GLY A 31 12.81 31.55 3.04
C GLY A 31 11.47 31.39 2.30
N ARG A 32 11.44 30.56 1.25
CA ARG A 32 10.22 30.23 0.47
C ARG A 32 9.47 29.01 0.99
N LEU A 33 9.99 28.32 2.01
CA LEU A 33 9.37 27.15 2.65
C LEU A 33 9.12 27.42 4.15
N PRO A 34 8.24 28.39 4.50
CA PRO A 34 8.02 28.80 5.88
C PRO A 34 7.24 27.77 6.71
N VAL A 35 6.37 26.98 6.07
CA VAL A 35 5.59 25.92 6.73
C VAL A 35 6.36 24.62 6.67
N ARG A 36 6.60 24.00 7.84
CA ARG A 36 7.31 22.74 7.97
C ARG A 36 6.49 21.78 8.82
N VAL A 37 6.38 20.55 8.35
CA VAL A 37 5.69 19.46 9.05
C VAL A 37 6.51 18.18 8.93
N THR A 38 6.48 17.35 9.97
CA THR A 38 7.11 16.04 9.98
C THR A 38 6.02 14.99 10.11
N LEU A 39 6.08 13.96 9.25
CA LEU A 39 5.14 12.85 9.26
C LEU A 39 5.75 11.69 10.05
N SER A 40 4.94 11.04 10.88
CA SER A 40 5.34 9.84 11.61
C SER A 40 5.38 8.62 10.70
N ALA A 41 6.25 7.66 11.05
CA ALA A 41 6.23 6.34 10.42
C ALA A 41 4.91 5.61 10.72
N LEU A 42 4.45 4.81 9.76
CA LEU A 42 3.24 4.02 9.87
C LEU A 42 3.49 2.77 10.73
N THR A 43 2.50 2.43 11.56
CA THR A 43 2.46 1.20 12.36
C THR A 43 1.66 0.11 11.65
N GLU A 44 1.74 -1.13 12.14
CA GLU A 44 0.87 -2.23 11.70
C GLU A 44 -0.62 -1.87 11.86
N HIS A 45 -0.98 -1.20 12.95
CA HIS A 45 -2.36 -0.74 13.16
C HIS A 45 -2.79 0.27 12.08
N ASP A 46 -1.90 1.19 11.70
CA ASP A 46 -2.19 2.13 10.61
C ASP A 46 -2.41 1.42 9.28
N PHE A 47 -1.76 0.28 9.03
CA PHE A 47 -2.00 -0.51 7.82
C PHE A 47 -3.40 -1.13 7.80
N VAL A 48 -3.90 -1.64 8.93
CA VAL A 48 -5.29 -2.10 9.05
C VAL A 48 -6.26 -0.96 8.73
N ARG A 49 -6.00 0.23 9.28
CA ARG A 49 -6.79 1.43 9.00
C ARG A 49 -6.74 1.82 7.53
N ILE A 50 -5.57 1.82 6.89
CA ILE A 50 -5.41 2.13 5.46
C ILE A 50 -6.20 1.14 4.58
N LEU A 51 -6.29 -0.13 4.98
CA LEU A 51 -7.06 -1.14 4.26
C LEU A 51 -8.58 -1.00 4.43
N THR A 52 -9.08 -0.25 5.41
CA THR A 52 -10.50 -0.29 5.81
C THR A 52 -11.19 1.08 5.87
N GLU A 53 -10.49 2.14 6.29
CA GLU A 53 -11.08 3.46 6.56
C GLU A 53 -11.09 4.40 5.34
N PRO A 54 -10.03 4.50 4.51
CA PRO A 54 -10.04 5.39 3.35
C PRO A 54 -11.15 5.03 2.36
N HIS A 55 -11.77 6.05 1.78
CA HIS A 55 -12.63 5.87 0.61
C HIS A 55 -11.82 5.28 -0.53
N HIS A 56 -12.38 4.25 -1.19
CA HIS A 56 -11.68 3.49 -2.22
C HIS A 56 -10.36 2.89 -1.72
N ASN A 57 -10.34 2.30 -0.52
CA ASN A 57 -9.20 1.51 -0.06
C ASN A 57 -8.99 0.26 -0.94
N LEU A 58 -7.85 -0.41 -0.78
CA LEU A 58 -7.48 -1.57 -1.60
C LEU A 58 -8.53 -2.69 -1.56
N ILE A 59 -9.10 -2.97 -0.39
CA ILE A 59 -10.11 -4.02 -0.25
C ILE A 59 -11.36 -3.69 -1.06
N GLU A 60 -11.88 -2.46 -0.94
CA GLU A 60 -13.05 -2.00 -1.68
C GLU A 60 -12.79 -1.94 -3.18
N GLN A 61 -11.57 -1.56 -3.60
CA GLN A 61 -11.17 -1.62 -5.01
C GLN A 61 -11.22 -3.07 -5.54
N HIS A 62 -10.65 -4.04 -4.82
CA HIS A 62 -10.65 -5.44 -5.25
C HIS A 62 -12.05 -6.06 -5.23
N LYS A 63 -12.87 -5.75 -4.22
CA LYS A 63 -14.28 -6.14 -4.18
C LYS A 63 -15.02 -5.63 -5.41
N ALA A 64 -14.89 -4.34 -5.72
CA ALA A 64 -15.55 -3.74 -6.88
C ALA A 64 -15.04 -4.33 -8.22
N LEU A 65 -13.75 -4.61 -8.34
CA LEU A 65 -13.16 -5.23 -9.52
C LEU A 65 -13.69 -6.65 -9.74
N LEU A 66 -13.68 -7.52 -8.71
CA LEU A 66 -14.17 -8.89 -8.90
C LEU A 66 -15.69 -9.00 -8.99
N GLN A 67 -16.41 -8.01 -8.47
CA GLN A 67 -17.85 -7.93 -8.66
C GLN A 67 -18.25 -7.79 -10.14
N THR A 68 -17.38 -7.26 -11.01
CA THR A 68 -17.66 -7.22 -12.47
C THR A 68 -17.67 -8.60 -13.10
N GLU A 69 -16.99 -9.57 -12.49
CA GLU A 69 -16.96 -10.98 -12.88
C GLU A 69 -17.99 -11.83 -12.10
N GLY A 70 -18.93 -11.19 -11.39
CA GLY A 70 -19.96 -11.89 -10.62
C GLY A 70 -19.45 -12.53 -9.32
N ILE A 71 -18.23 -12.19 -8.88
CA ILE A 71 -17.59 -12.75 -7.67
C ILE A 71 -17.75 -11.78 -6.49
N THR A 72 -18.13 -12.32 -5.33
CA THR A 72 -18.18 -11.59 -4.07
C THR A 72 -16.92 -11.87 -3.26
N LEU A 73 -16.16 -10.84 -2.89
CA LEU A 73 -15.04 -10.97 -1.98
C LEU A 73 -15.43 -10.61 -0.55
N ASP A 74 -15.15 -11.52 0.37
CA ASP A 74 -15.31 -11.32 1.80
C ASP A 74 -13.95 -11.24 2.50
N PHE A 75 -13.75 -10.20 3.30
CA PHE A 75 -12.50 -9.95 4.02
C PHE A 75 -12.81 -9.88 5.51
N PRO A 76 -12.77 -11.02 6.23
CA PRO A 76 -12.95 -11.03 7.67
C PRO A 76 -11.78 -10.31 8.37
N GLU A 77 -12.03 -9.85 9.60
CA GLU A 77 -11.11 -9.00 10.36
C GLU A 77 -9.72 -9.64 10.56
N ASP A 78 -9.67 -10.96 10.74
CA ASP A 78 -8.43 -11.72 10.89
C ASP A 78 -7.60 -11.72 9.61
N GLY A 79 -8.23 -11.85 8.44
CA GLY A 79 -7.58 -11.73 7.14
C GLY A 79 -6.94 -10.34 6.95
N ILE A 80 -7.68 -9.27 7.26
CA ILE A 80 -7.19 -7.90 7.15
C ILE A 80 -5.99 -7.66 8.08
N LYS A 81 -6.07 -8.15 9.33
CA LYS A 81 -4.96 -8.07 10.30
C LYS A 81 -3.73 -8.84 9.81
N GLU A 82 -3.92 -10.04 9.26
CA GLU A 82 -2.81 -10.85 8.75
C GLU A 82 -2.11 -10.18 7.55
N ILE A 83 -2.87 -9.55 6.65
CA ILE A 83 -2.33 -8.76 5.53
C ILE A 83 -1.46 -7.61 6.06
N ALA A 84 -1.98 -6.84 7.00
CA ALA A 84 -1.27 -5.72 7.62
C ALA A 84 0.02 -6.19 8.33
N ARG A 85 -0.07 -7.27 9.10
CA ARG A 85 1.06 -7.89 9.82
C ARG A 85 2.18 -8.29 8.86
N ILE A 86 1.87 -9.06 7.81
CA ILE A 86 2.87 -9.54 6.86
C ILE A 86 3.49 -8.36 6.08
N ALA A 87 2.70 -7.37 5.68
CA ALA A 87 3.23 -6.17 5.03
C ALA A 87 4.20 -5.40 5.96
N PHE A 88 3.86 -5.26 7.24
CA PHE A 88 4.72 -4.61 8.22
C PHE A 88 6.01 -5.41 8.49
N ASP A 89 5.91 -6.74 8.64
CA ASP A 89 7.05 -7.64 8.81
C ASP A 89 8.03 -7.54 7.63
N LEU A 90 7.52 -7.54 6.39
CA LEU A 90 8.32 -7.39 5.18
C LEU A 90 9.07 -6.05 5.13
N ASN A 91 8.42 -4.95 5.52
CA ASN A 91 9.08 -3.64 5.61
C ASN A 91 10.21 -3.61 6.65
N THR A 92 10.11 -4.43 7.70
CA THR A 92 11.13 -4.54 8.75
C THR A 92 12.35 -5.36 8.30
N HIS A 93 12.15 -6.37 7.45
CA HIS A 93 13.17 -7.36 7.11
C HIS A 93 13.87 -7.13 5.76
N VAL A 94 13.29 -6.33 4.87
CA VAL A 94 13.82 -6.07 3.51
C VAL A 94 14.19 -4.60 3.35
N GLU A 95 13.22 -3.81 2.91
CA GLU A 95 13.30 -2.38 2.68
C GLU A 95 11.93 -1.79 3.03
N ASN A 96 11.94 -0.76 3.86
CA ASN A 96 10.72 -0.09 4.27
C ASN A 96 10.25 0.89 3.20
N ILE A 97 9.28 0.44 2.40
CA ILE A 97 8.61 1.27 1.38
C ILE A 97 7.27 1.85 1.88
N GLY A 98 7.01 1.75 3.19
CA GLY A 98 5.78 2.21 3.83
C GLY A 98 4.54 1.46 3.36
N ALA A 99 3.42 2.18 3.24
CA ALA A 99 2.12 1.62 2.85
C ALA A 99 2.11 1.01 1.44
N ARG A 100 3.07 1.34 0.56
CA ARG A 100 3.15 0.75 -0.79
C ARG A 100 3.28 -0.78 -0.76
N ARG A 101 3.82 -1.33 0.33
CA ARG A 101 3.91 -2.77 0.55
C ARG A 101 2.54 -3.46 0.53
N LEU A 102 1.47 -2.77 0.91
CA LEU A 102 0.11 -3.34 0.89
C LEU A 102 -0.35 -3.69 -0.52
N HIS A 103 0.08 -2.96 -1.55
CA HIS A 103 -0.26 -3.28 -2.94
C HIS A 103 0.32 -4.62 -3.37
N THR A 104 1.63 -4.81 -3.18
CA THR A 104 2.31 -6.05 -3.59
C THR A 104 1.81 -7.27 -2.81
N VAL A 105 1.52 -7.10 -1.53
CA VAL A 105 0.91 -8.17 -0.71
C VAL A 105 -0.49 -8.51 -1.22
N MET A 106 -1.33 -7.50 -1.48
CA MET A 106 -2.70 -7.71 -1.96
C MET A 106 -2.73 -8.36 -3.34
N GLU A 107 -1.93 -7.88 -4.28
CA GLU A 107 -1.80 -8.48 -5.61
C GLU A 107 -1.42 -9.95 -5.54
N LYS A 108 -0.49 -10.32 -4.65
CA LYS A 108 -0.08 -11.71 -4.50
C LYS A 108 -1.18 -12.61 -3.92
N ILE A 109 -1.98 -12.11 -2.99
CA ILE A 109 -3.13 -12.85 -2.44
C ILE A 109 -4.19 -13.05 -3.52
N MET A 110 -4.44 -12.01 -4.32
CA MET A 110 -5.50 -11.97 -5.31
C MET A 110 -5.13 -12.62 -6.65
N GLU A 111 -3.84 -12.87 -6.92
CA GLU A 111 -3.33 -13.38 -8.21
C GLU A 111 -4.12 -14.55 -8.77
N GLU A 112 -4.26 -15.64 -8.01
CA GLU A 112 -4.99 -16.83 -8.46
C GLU A 112 -6.50 -16.57 -8.56
N VAL A 113 -7.08 -15.81 -7.62
CA VAL A 113 -8.51 -15.49 -7.63
C VAL A 113 -8.86 -14.68 -8.87
N SER A 114 -8.04 -13.68 -9.21
CA SER A 114 -8.21 -12.84 -10.40
C SER A 114 -7.96 -13.61 -11.70
N PHE A 115 -7.04 -14.57 -11.70
CA PHE A 115 -6.80 -15.41 -12.87
C PHE A 115 -7.96 -16.38 -13.14
N ASP A 116 -8.47 -17.03 -12.08
CA ASP A 116 -9.55 -18.01 -12.18
C ASP A 116 -10.94 -17.36 -12.25
N ALA A 117 -11.05 -16.05 -11.95
CA ALA A 117 -12.32 -15.34 -11.85
C ALA A 117 -13.31 -15.60 -13.01
N PRO A 118 -12.90 -15.55 -14.29
CA PRO A 118 -13.81 -15.81 -15.41
C PRO A 118 -14.38 -17.24 -15.46
N THR A 119 -13.77 -18.17 -14.72
CA THR A 119 -14.13 -19.60 -14.71
C THR A 119 -14.81 -20.05 -13.43
N MET A 120 -14.81 -19.23 -12.37
CA MET A 120 -15.41 -19.55 -11.06
C MET A 120 -16.94 -19.59 -11.08
N GLY A 121 -17.57 -18.93 -12.04
CA GLY A 121 -19.03 -18.88 -12.20
C GLY A 121 -19.70 -17.83 -11.30
N ASP A 122 -20.79 -17.26 -11.81
CA ASP A 122 -21.53 -16.17 -11.17
C ASP A 122 -22.03 -16.55 -9.77
N GLY A 123 -21.89 -15.63 -8.81
CA GLY A 123 -22.36 -15.81 -7.44
C GLY A 123 -21.36 -16.50 -6.50
N THR A 124 -20.15 -16.78 -6.98
CA THR A 124 -19.08 -17.33 -6.14
C THR A 124 -18.67 -16.33 -5.07
N THR A 125 -18.53 -16.79 -3.82
CA THR A 125 -17.99 -16.00 -2.72
C THR A 125 -16.60 -16.51 -2.36
N VAL A 126 -15.61 -15.63 -2.34
CA VAL A 126 -14.24 -15.94 -1.94
C VAL A 126 -13.94 -15.21 -0.62
N THR A 127 -13.68 -15.98 0.43
CA THR A 127 -13.33 -15.46 1.75
C THR A 127 -11.81 -15.41 1.90
N VAL A 128 -11.29 -14.21 2.16
CA VAL A 128 -9.85 -13.94 2.35
C VAL A 128 -9.55 -13.87 3.85
N ASP A 129 -9.52 -15.03 4.49
CA ASP A 129 -9.19 -15.19 5.92
C ASP A 129 -7.68 -15.23 6.20
N ALA A 130 -7.31 -15.30 7.48
CA ALA A 130 -5.90 -15.34 7.85
C ALA A 130 -5.17 -16.62 7.35
N GLU A 131 -5.87 -17.74 7.15
CA GLU A 131 -5.27 -18.97 6.63
C GLU A 131 -4.94 -18.85 5.14
N MET A 132 -5.86 -18.32 4.34
CA MET A 132 -5.65 -18.03 2.92
C MET A 132 -4.47 -17.08 2.75
N VAL A 133 -4.44 -15.98 3.51
CA VAL A 133 -3.37 -14.99 3.48
C VAL A 133 -2.01 -15.64 3.79
N ARG A 134 -1.91 -16.41 4.89
CA ARG A 134 -0.67 -17.11 5.25
C ARG A 134 -0.25 -18.11 4.18
N THR A 135 -1.19 -18.83 3.59
CA THR A 135 -0.90 -19.84 2.56
C THR A 135 -0.34 -19.21 1.30
N LYS A 136 -1.00 -18.14 0.80
CA LYS A 136 -0.56 -17.42 -0.41
C LYS A 136 0.78 -16.71 -0.23
N LEU A 137 1.06 -16.21 0.97
CA LEU A 137 2.27 -15.44 1.26
C LEU A 137 3.40 -16.28 1.87
N LYS A 138 3.18 -17.56 2.16
CA LYS A 138 4.21 -18.48 2.65
C LYS A 138 5.50 -18.48 1.81
N PRO A 139 5.43 -18.46 0.45
CA PRO A 139 6.63 -18.35 -0.38
C PRO A 139 7.40 -17.04 -0.14
N LEU A 140 6.69 -15.93 0.08
CA LEU A 140 7.31 -14.61 0.32
C LEU A 140 8.05 -14.53 1.66
N LEU A 141 7.65 -15.34 2.65
CA LEU A 141 8.30 -15.37 3.96
C LEU A 141 9.53 -16.30 3.99
N SER A 142 9.78 -17.05 2.91
CA SER A 142 10.93 -17.95 2.82
C SER A 142 12.19 -17.18 2.38
N LYS A 143 13.28 -17.30 3.14
CA LYS A 143 14.53 -16.49 3.06
C LYS A 143 15.22 -16.46 1.68
N GLY A 144 14.83 -17.31 0.73
CA GLY A 144 15.51 -17.44 -0.57
C GLY A 144 15.05 -16.47 -1.66
N ASP A 145 13.83 -15.92 -1.57
CA ASP A 145 13.21 -15.17 -2.68
C ASP A 145 12.84 -13.71 -2.34
N LEU A 146 13.21 -13.21 -1.16
CA LEU A 146 12.92 -11.84 -0.71
C LEU A 146 13.39 -10.75 -1.70
N HIS A 147 14.49 -11.00 -2.43
CA HIS A 147 15.05 -10.07 -3.41
C HIS A 147 14.30 -10.04 -4.76
N LYS A 148 13.44 -11.02 -5.05
CA LYS A 148 12.72 -11.09 -6.34
C LYS A 148 11.50 -10.16 -6.42
N PHE A 149 11.14 -9.51 -5.33
CA PHE A 149 9.94 -8.66 -5.25
C PHE A 149 10.26 -7.22 -4.83
N ILE A 150 11.45 -6.73 -5.20
CA ILE A 150 11.79 -5.30 -5.15
C ILE A 150 10.99 -4.59 -6.25
N LEU A 151 9.85 -4.02 -5.86
CA LEU A 151 9.15 -2.92 -6.56
C LEU A 151 8.90 -1.81 -5.55
#